data_AF-A0A454CQL3-F1
#
_entry.id   AF-A0A454CQL3-F1
#
_cell.length_a   1.000
_cell.length_b   1.000
_cell.length_c   1.000
_cell.angle_alpha   90.00
_cell.angle_beta   90.00
_cell.angle_gamma   90.00
#
_symmetry.space_group_name_H-M   'P 1'
#
loop_
_entity.id
_entity.type
_entity.pdbx_description
1 polymer ?
#
loop_
_entity_poly.entity_id
_entity_poly.type
_entity_poly.pdbx_seq_one_letter_code
_entity_poly.pdbx_strand_id
1 'polypeptide(L)'
;DPENDQLTITNASVPAEQGTVAIVDGKLVFTPAENFNGDATISYTISDGQLTDDATVAVTVNPVNDAPVAVNDTVATDEDTAVTIDVLANDSDPENDQLTITNASVP
;
A
#
# COMPACT_ATOMS: atom_id res chain seq x y z
N ASP A 1 18.20 16.84 -25.15
CA ASP A 1 17.97 16.59 -26.57
C ASP A 1 19.12 17.21 -27.37
N PRO A 2 19.73 16.52 -28.36
CA PRO A 2 20.77 17.10 -29.23
C PRO A 2 20.45 18.48 -29.82
N GLU A 3 19.18 18.85 -29.95
CA GLU A 3 18.72 20.17 -30.43
C GLU A 3 18.53 21.21 -29.31
N ASN A 4 18.75 20.82 -28.05
CA ASN A 4 18.58 21.65 -26.85
C ASN A 4 17.14 22.12 -26.60
N ASP A 5 16.16 21.34 -27.05
CA ASP A 5 14.75 21.56 -26.77
C ASP A 5 14.37 21.21 -25.32
N GLN A 6 13.31 21.87 -24.82
CA GLN A 6 12.80 21.63 -23.48
C GLN A 6 12.13 20.25 -23.42
N LEU A 7 12.64 19.38 -22.55
CA LEU A 7 12.04 18.08 -22.30
C LEU A 7 10.90 18.17 -21.29
N THR A 8 9.80 17.51 -21.61
CA THR A 8 8.60 17.40 -20.76
C THR A 8 8.17 15.95 -20.61
N ILE A 9 7.58 15.61 -19.46
CA ILE A 9 6.97 14.29 -19.26
C ILE A 9 5.51 14.40 -19.70
N THR A 10 5.09 13.55 -20.64
CA THR A 10 3.74 13.61 -21.23
C THR A 10 2.83 12.49 -20.75
N ASN A 11 3.41 11.37 -20.30
CA ASN A 11 2.67 10.24 -19.76
C ASN A 11 3.47 9.52 -18.67
N ALA A 12 2.76 8.94 -17.70
CA ALA A 12 3.36 8.10 -16.67
C ALA A 12 2.35 7.03 -16.21
N SER A 13 2.82 5.82 -15.95
CA SER A 13 1.99 4.71 -15.47
C SER A 13 2.78 3.76 -14.58
N VAL A 14 2.06 3.10 -13.68
CA VAL A 14 2.54 2.03 -12.79
C VAL A 14 1.39 1.00 -12.67
N PRO A 15 1.66 -0.30 -12.48
CA PRO A 15 0.61 -1.28 -12.18
C PRO A 15 -0.25 -0.83 -11.00
N ALA A 16 -1.56 -1.00 -11.10
CA ALA A 16 -2.51 -0.48 -10.11
C ALA A 16 -2.31 -1.13 -8.73
N GLU A 17 -1.83 -2.36 -8.70
CA GLU A 17 -1.49 -3.11 -7.49
C GLU A 17 -0.27 -2.54 -6.77
N GLN A 18 0.57 -1.77 -7.45
CA GLN A 18 1.77 -1.14 -6.88
C GLN A 18 1.50 0.30 -6.43
N GLY A 19 0.48 0.97 -6.99
CA GLY A 19 0.08 2.31 -6.59
C GLY A 19 -0.40 3.19 -7.74
N THR A 20 -0.13 4.49 -7.60
CA THR A 20 -0.47 5.52 -8.60
C THR A 20 0.72 6.43 -8.87
N VAL A 21 0.76 7.01 -10.08
CA VAL A 21 1.77 8.00 -10.45
C VAL A 21 1.10 9.22 -11.10
N ALA A 22 1.55 10.41 -10.71
CA ALA A 22 1.12 11.68 -11.28
C ALA A 22 2.33 12.49 -11.77
N ILE A 23 2.10 13.37 -12.74
CA ILE A 23 3.10 14.34 -13.20
C ILE A 23 2.76 15.69 -12.56
N VAL A 24 3.60 16.17 -11.65
CA VAL A 24 3.42 17.43 -10.93
C VAL A 24 4.67 18.28 -11.11
N ASP A 25 4.52 19.48 -11.67
CA ASP A 25 5.63 20.41 -11.94
C ASP A 25 6.79 19.76 -12.71
N GLY A 26 6.46 18.91 -13.69
CA GLY A 26 7.44 18.19 -14.51
C GLY A 26 8.16 17.04 -13.79
N LYS A 27 7.67 16.60 -12.63
CA LYS A 27 8.23 15.50 -11.85
C LYS A 27 7.21 14.37 -11.71
N LEU A 28 7.70 13.13 -11.62
CA LEU A 28 6.88 11.99 -11.25
C LEU A 28 6.66 12.00 -9.73
N VAL A 29 5.40 11.93 -9.32
CA VAL A 29 4.97 11.75 -7.93
C VAL A 29 4.33 10.36 -7.85
N PHE A 30 5.03 9.42 -7.22
CA PHE A 30 4.56 8.06 -7.00
C PHE A 30 3.98 7.92 -5.60
N THR A 31 2.79 7.33 -5.51
CA THR A 31 2.13 6.98 -4.25
C THR A 31 1.90 5.47 -4.26
N PRO A 32 2.62 4.69 -3.41
CA PRO A 32 2.39 3.26 -3.29
C PRO A 32 0.94 2.92 -2.96
N ALA A 33 0.47 1.76 -3.40
CA ALA A 33 -0.81 1.23 -2.94
C ALA A 33 -0.75 0.94 -1.42
N GLU A 34 -1.90 0.98 -0.76
CA GLU A 34 -2.01 0.60 0.65
C GLU A 34 -1.51 -0.85 0.84
N ASN A 35 -0.70 -1.07 1.86
CA ASN A 35 -0.05 -2.34 2.19
C ASN A 35 0.84 -2.94 1.08
N PHE A 36 1.21 -2.15 0.05
CA PHE A 36 2.19 -2.58 -0.94
C PHE A 36 3.62 -2.30 -0.46
N ASN A 37 4.45 -3.34 -0.47
CA ASN A 37 5.89 -3.24 -0.27
C ASN A 37 6.63 -4.10 -1.31
N GLY A 38 7.87 -3.74 -1.61
CA GLY A 38 8.70 -4.37 -2.64
C GLY A 38 9.02 -3.44 -3.80
N ASP A 39 9.41 -4.03 -4.93
CA ASP A 39 9.87 -3.26 -6.09
C ASP A 39 8.69 -2.87 -7.00
N ALA A 40 8.60 -1.57 -7.29
CA ALA A 40 7.69 -0.98 -8.26
C ALA A 40 8.45 -0.47 -9.48
N THR A 41 7.82 -0.54 -10.66
CA THR A 41 8.38 -0.01 -11.91
C THR A 41 7.41 0.97 -12.53
N ILE A 42 7.85 2.22 -12.65
CA ILE A 42 7.10 3.30 -13.30
C ILE A 42 7.59 3.41 -14.74
N SER A 43 6.68 3.39 -15.71
CA SER A 43 6.96 3.74 -17.11
C SER A 43 6.55 5.18 -17.36
N TYR A 44 7.35 5.93 -18.11
CA TYR A 44 7.04 7.31 -18.47
C TYR A 44 7.53 7.65 -19.88
N THR A 45 6.87 8.63 -20.50
CA THR A 45 7.20 9.13 -21.84
C THR A 45 7.70 10.57 -21.73
N ILE A 46 8.86 10.84 -22.34
CA ILE A 46 9.40 12.21 -22.48
C ILE A 46 9.15 12.73 -23.89
N SER A 47 9.00 14.05 -24.03
CA SER A 47 8.86 14.73 -25.32
C SER A 47 9.63 16.05 -25.34
N ASP A 48 10.23 16.35 -26.49
CA ASP A 48 10.79 17.66 -26.86
C ASP A 48 9.74 18.58 -27.52
N GLY A 49 8.50 18.12 -27.66
CA GLY A 49 7.40 18.80 -28.36
C GLY A 49 7.18 18.33 -29.80
N GLN A 50 8.08 17.51 -30.36
CA GLN A 50 8.03 17.00 -31.74
C GLN A 50 8.09 15.47 -31.77
N LEU A 51 8.99 14.88 -30.98
CA LEU A 51 9.22 13.45 -30.82
C LEU A 51 8.99 13.03 -29.38
N THR A 52 8.92 11.72 -29.17
CA THR A 52 8.75 11.10 -27.85
C THR A 52 9.66 9.90 -27.69
N ASP A 53 10.06 9.63 -26.45
CA ASP A 53 10.78 8.40 -26.08
C ASP A 53 10.28 7.87 -24.71
N ASP A 54 10.38 6.56 -24.50
CA ASP A 54 9.88 5.88 -23.31
C ASP A 54 11.03 5.41 -22.41
N ALA A 55 10.83 5.54 -21.10
CA ALA A 55 11.80 5.13 -20.09
C ALA A 55 11.12 4.59 -18.83
N THR A 56 11.91 4.02 -17.93
CA THR A 56 11.43 3.47 -16.67
C THR A 56 12.19 4.00 -15.46
N VAL A 57 11.52 4.00 -14.30
CA VAL A 57 12.08 4.25 -12.97
C VAL A 57 11.78 3.05 -12.08
N ALA A 58 12.82 2.47 -11.48
CA ALA A 58 12.66 1.45 -10.44
C ALA A 58 12.58 2.13 -9.06
N VAL A 59 11.60 1.72 -8.25
CA VAL A 59 11.37 2.23 -6.90
C VAL A 59 11.27 1.04 -5.94
N THR A 60 12.02 1.07 -4.84
CA THR A 60 11.86 0.08 -3.76
C THR A 60 11.03 0.68 -2.64
N VAL A 61 9.89 0.05 -2.34
CA VAL A 61 8.99 0.42 -1.25
C VAL A 61 9.32 -0.44 -0.03
N ASN A 62 9.83 0.18 1.03
CA ASN A 62 10.15 -0.52 2.27
C ASN A 62 8.86 -0.83 3.03
N PRO A 63 8.74 -2.02 3.65
CA PRO A 63 7.60 -2.34 4.49
C PRO A 63 7.60 -1.44 5.73
N VAL A 64 6.39 -1.09 6.17
CA VAL A 64 6.11 -0.47 7.46
C VAL A 64 5.17 -1.44 8.18
N ASN A 65 5.40 -1.66 9.47
CA ASN A 65 4.53 -2.50 10.27
C ASN A 65 3.28 -1.71 10.64
N ASP A 66 2.12 -2.23 10.28
CA ASP A 66 0.82 -1.67 10.63
C ASP A 66 0.31 -2.25 11.96
N ALA A 67 -0.73 -1.62 12.50
CA ALA A 67 -1.36 -2.09 13.73
C ALA A 67 -2.37 -3.20 13.41
N PRO A 68 -2.59 -4.15 14.33
CA PRO A 68 -3.64 -5.13 14.17
C PRO A 68 -5.02 -4.48 14.19
N VAL A 69 -5.95 -5.04 13.42
CA VAL A 69 -7.34 -4.62 13.29
C VAL A 69 -8.22 -5.59 14.07
N ALA A 70 -8.79 -5.11 15.17
CA ALA A 70 -9.70 -5.89 16.01
C ALA A 70 -11.17 -5.76 15.55
N VAL A 71 -11.94 -6.84 15.67
CA VAL A 71 -13.37 -6.89 15.38
C VAL A 71 -14.13 -7.34 16.63
N ASN A 72 -15.19 -6.60 16.98
CA ASN A 72 -15.95 -6.89 18.19
C ASN A 72 -16.62 -8.26 18.15
N ASP A 73 -16.47 -9.03 19.22
CA ASP A 73 -17.19 -10.28 19.44
C ASP A 73 -18.48 -10.08 20.22
N THR A 74 -19.42 -11.01 20.03
CA THR A 74 -20.60 -11.12 20.87
C THR A 74 -20.92 -12.59 21.08
N VAL A 75 -20.99 -12.99 22.34
CA VAL A 75 -21.29 -14.36 22.76
C VAL A 75 -22.28 -14.31 23.93
N ALA A 76 -23.21 -15.27 23.96
CA ALA A 76 -24.10 -15.49 25.08
C ALA A 76 -23.84 -16.89 25.66
N THR A 77 -23.95 -17.01 26.98
CA THR A 77 -23.89 -18.27 27.71
C THR A 77 -24.93 -18.23 28.82
N ASP A 78 -25.38 -19.41 29.26
CA ASP A 78 -26.26 -19.51 30.42
C ASP A 78 -25.49 -19.17 31.71
N GLU A 79 -26.24 -18.84 32.76
CA GLU A 79 -25.65 -18.67 34.09
C GLU A 79 -24.86 -19.93 34.50
N ASP A 80 -23.74 -19.70 35.20
CA ASP A 80 -22.82 -20.74 35.67
C ASP A 80 -22.24 -21.65 34.57
N THR A 81 -22.35 -21.24 33.29
CA THR A 81 -21.83 -21.98 32.15
C THR A 81 -20.61 -21.28 31.57
N ALA A 82 -19.45 -21.92 31.71
CA ALA A 82 -18.20 -21.43 31.11
C ALA A 82 -18.30 -21.40 29.58
N VAL A 83 -17.74 -20.35 28.98
CA VAL A 83 -17.65 -20.20 27.53
C VAL A 83 -16.21 -19.88 27.12
N THR A 84 -15.74 -20.57 26.09
CA THR A 84 -14.48 -20.24 25.42
C THR A 84 -14.80 -19.35 24.23
N ILE A 85 -14.15 -18.20 24.15
CA ILE A 85 -14.32 -17.23 23.07
C ILE A 85 -13.00 -17.14 22.31
N ASP A 86 -13.05 -17.40 21.01
CA ASP A 86 -11.91 -17.23 20.12
C ASP A 86 -11.94 -15.82 19.53
N VAL A 87 -11.47 -14.85 20.32
CA VAL A 87 -11.52 -13.41 19.97
C VAL A 87 -10.60 -13.05 18.82
N LEU A 88 -9.63 -13.90 18.46
CA LEU A 88 -8.72 -13.64 17.34
C LEU A 88 -9.26 -14.15 16.01
N ALA A 89 -10.41 -14.84 16.02
CA ALA A 89 -10.94 -15.51 14.82
C ALA A 89 -11.39 -14.53 13.72
N ASN A 90 -11.75 -13.31 14.09
CA ASN A 90 -12.22 -12.23 13.21
C ASN A 90 -11.26 -11.02 13.17
N ASP A 91 -10.20 -11.05 13.97
CA ASP A 91 -9.14 -10.04 13.96
C ASP A 91 -8.17 -10.30 12.80
N SER A 92 -7.50 -9.25 12.31
CA SER A 92 -6.52 -9.36 11.23
C SER A 92 -5.34 -8.45 11.44
N ASP A 93 -4.22 -8.76 10.79
CA ASP A 93 -3.06 -7.89 10.68
C ASP A 93 -2.74 -7.66 9.19
N PRO A 94 -2.45 -6.43 8.74
CA PRO A 94 -2.15 -6.16 7.33
C PRO A 94 -0.95 -6.95 6.79
N GLU A 95 0.06 -7.22 7.62
CA GLU A 95 1.22 -8.04 7.28
C GLU A 95 0.96 -9.54 7.53
N ASN A 96 -0.22 -9.87 8.04
CA ASN A 96 -0.63 -11.21 8.47
C ASN A 96 0.31 -11.77 9.56
N ASP A 97 0.79 -10.89 10.43
CA ASP A 97 1.56 -11.26 11.61
C ASP A 97 0.70 -12.00 12.64
N GLN A 98 1.35 -12.82 13.47
CA GLN A 98 0.66 -13.58 14.50
C GLN A 98 0.12 -12.65 15.60
N LEU A 99 -1.20 -12.62 15.75
CA LEU A 99 -1.87 -11.90 16.82
C LEU A 99 -1.75 -12.62 18.18
N THR A 100 -1.65 -11.84 19.25
CA THR A 100 -1.58 -12.35 20.63
C THR A 100 -2.43 -11.53 21.58
N ILE A 101 -3.04 -12.18 22.57
CA ILE A 101 -3.80 -11.53 23.64
C ILE A 101 -2.85 -11.23 24.80
N THR A 102 -2.77 -9.97 25.22
CA THR A 102 -1.85 -9.53 26.28
C THR A 102 -2.55 -9.26 27.61
N ASN A 103 -3.84 -8.92 27.60
CA ASN A 103 -4.62 -8.67 28.80
C ASN A 103 -6.10 -8.94 28.55
N ALA A 104 -6.83 -9.31 29.61
CA ALA A 104 -8.28 -9.44 29.61
C ALA A 104 -8.82 -8.91 30.94
N SER A 105 -9.97 -8.23 30.89
CA SER A 105 -10.64 -7.71 32.08
C SER A 105 -12.15 -7.76 31.91
N VAL A 106 -12.85 -7.98 33.01
CA VAL A 106 -14.28 -7.70 33.13
C VAL A 106 -14.46 -6.40 33.94
N PRO A 107 -15.52 -5.61 33.68
CA PRO A 107 -15.81 -4.39 34.42
C PRO A 107 -15.94 -4.58 35.95
#